data_AF-A0A2C6DR13-F1
#
_entry.id   AF-A0A2C6DR13-F1
#
_cell.length_a   1.000
_cell.length_b   1.000
_cell.length_c   1.000
_cell.angle_alpha   90.00
_cell.angle_beta   90.00
_cell.angle_gamma   90.00
#
_symmetry.space_group_name_H-M   'P 1'
#
loop_
_entity.id
_entity.type
_entity.pdbx_description
1 polymer ?
#
loop_
_entity_poly.entity_id
_entity_poly.type
_entity_poly.pdbx_seq_one_letter_code
_entity_poly.pdbx_strand_id
1 'polypeptide(L)'
;MIRSPNNEKNTGRSNIPYLRRTHETIKKANESHPRTLAIRIDLRLPDDDDGIAKIDPLCITRCMESLDEHLKADQERKKKAGKRVHPCTLRYVWVSGVYSKG
;
A
#
# COMPACT_ATOMS: atom_id res chain seq x y z
N MET A 1 -9.01 32.33 38.29
CA MET A 1 -8.08 31.39 38.96
C MET A 1 -8.91 30.14 39.20
N ILE A 2 -8.79 29.00 38.52
CA ILE A 2 -7.63 28.29 38.01
C ILE A 2 -7.98 27.68 36.63
N ARG A 3 -7.06 27.80 35.67
CA ARG A 3 -7.03 27.06 34.39
C ARG A 3 -6.28 25.74 34.60
N SER A 4 -6.59 24.78 33.71
CA SER A 4 -5.76 23.64 33.22
C SER A 4 -5.96 22.26 33.87
N PRO A 5 -5.70 21.15 33.15
CA PRO A 5 -5.74 20.96 31.69
C PRO A 5 -6.26 19.57 31.19
N ASN A 6 -6.74 19.59 29.93
CA ASN A 6 -6.60 18.60 28.86
C ASN A 6 -6.37 17.11 29.20
N ASN A 7 -7.34 16.27 28.85
CA ASN A 7 -7.06 14.92 28.35
C ASN A 7 -8.08 14.47 27.28
N GLU A 8 -8.35 15.32 26.29
CA GLU A 8 -8.76 14.83 24.98
C GLU A 8 -7.49 14.54 24.21
N LYS A 9 -7.00 13.30 24.32
CA LYS A 9 -5.94 12.81 23.43
C LYS A 9 -6.51 12.84 22.02
N ASN A 10 -6.14 13.89 21.28
CA ASN A 10 -6.41 14.12 19.87
C ASN A 10 -6.35 12.83 19.01
N THR A 11 -7.47 12.12 18.87
CA THR A 11 -7.72 11.16 17.78
C THR A 11 -8.13 11.88 16.49
N GLY A 12 -7.59 13.10 16.28
CA GLY A 12 -8.09 14.07 15.31
C GLY A 12 -7.05 14.63 14.35
N ARG A 13 -5.83 14.06 14.27
CA ARG A 13 -4.94 14.37 13.13
C ARG A 13 -5.18 13.33 12.05
N SER A 14 -6.34 13.45 11.40
CA SER A 14 -6.67 12.74 10.18
C SER A 14 -5.45 12.78 9.27
N ASN A 15 -4.83 11.63 9.01
CA ASN A 15 -3.73 11.50 8.09
C ASN A 15 -4.33 11.61 6.66
N ILE A 16 -4.97 12.75 6.33
CA ILE A 16 -5.72 13.02 5.10
C ILE A 16 -4.97 12.60 3.82
N PRO A 17 -3.64 12.75 3.70
CA PRO A 17 -2.93 12.43 2.47
C PRO A 17 -2.97 10.95 2.07
N TYR A 18 -2.87 9.98 2.99
CA TYR A 18 -2.90 8.55 2.59
C TYR A 18 -4.31 8.15 2.17
N LEU A 19 -5.34 8.58 2.91
CA LEU A 19 -6.74 8.31 2.55
C LEU A 19 -7.05 8.82 1.15
N ARG A 20 -6.60 10.04 0.83
CA ARG A 20 -6.75 10.62 -0.50
C ARG A 20 -6.02 9.81 -1.57
N ARG A 21 -4.75 9.45 -1.36
CA ARG A 21 -3.99 8.64 -2.33
C ARG A 21 -4.59 7.24 -2.53
N THR A 22 -5.03 6.60 -1.46
CA THR A 22 -5.73 5.31 -1.53
C THR A 22 -7.02 5.44 -2.33
N HIS A 23 -7.83 6.46 -2.05
CA HIS A 23 -9.07 6.71 -2.78
C HIS A 23 -8.82 6.99 -4.28
N GLU A 24 -7.83 7.83 -4.60
CA GLU A 24 -7.44 8.12 -5.99
C GLU A 24 -6.99 6.87 -6.74
N THR A 25 -6.21 5.99 -6.09
CA THR A 25 -5.78 4.73 -6.70
C THR A 25 -6.95 3.79 -6.98
N ILE A 26 -7.87 3.64 -6.02
CA ILE A 26 -9.08 2.82 -6.18
C ILE A 26 -9.95 3.38 -7.30
N LYS A 27 -10.15 4.70 -7.34
CA LYS A 27 -10.93 5.38 -8.39
C LYS A 27 -10.34 5.10 -9.78
N LYS A 28 -9.03 5.32 -9.97
CA LYS A 28 -8.33 5.04 -11.23
C LYS A 28 -8.37 3.57 -11.62
N ALA A 29 -8.30 2.65 -10.65
CA ALA A 29 -8.42 1.23 -10.91
C ALA A 29 -9.82 0.89 -11.46
N ASN A 30 -10.86 1.38 -10.80
CA ASN A 30 -12.26 1.12 -11.18
C ASN A 30 -12.64 1.76 -12.54
N GLU A 31 -12.12 2.96 -12.82
CA GLU A 31 -12.32 3.63 -14.12
C GLU A 31 -11.69 2.85 -15.28
N SER A 32 -10.53 2.24 -15.05
CA SER A 32 -9.81 1.49 -16.10
C SER A 32 -10.27 0.04 -16.24
N HIS A 33 -10.70 -0.58 -15.14
CA HIS A 33 -11.09 -1.99 -15.09
C HIS A 33 -12.37 -2.15 -14.24
N PRO A 34 -13.55 -2.30 -14.87
CA PRO A 34 -14.83 -2.42 -14.17
C PRO A 34 -14.92 -3.59 -13.19
N ARG A 35 -14.02 -4.59 -13.34
CA ARG A 35 -13.79 -5.67 -12.37
C ARG A 35 -12.38 -5.53 -11.81
N THR A 36 -12.22 -4.72 -10.77
CA THR A 36 -10.96 -4.54 -10.05
C THR A 36 -10.91 -5.47 -8.84
N LEU A 37 -9.80 -6.22 -8.67
CA LEU A 37 -9.49 -6.95 -7.45
C LEU A 37 -8.62 -6.09 -6.53
N ALA A 38 -9.04 -5.92 -5.28
CA ALA A 38 -8.24 -5.22 -4.26
C ALA A 38 -7.72 -6.23 -3.23
N ILE A 39 -6.40 -6.21 -2.98
CA ILE A 39 -5.73 -7.04 -1.98
C ILE A 39 -5.00 -6.12 -1.01
N ARG A 40 -5.24 -6.29 0.29
CA ARG A 40 -4.49 -5.62 1.35
C ARG A 40 -3.48 -6.59 1.94
N ILE A 41 -2.23 -6.16 2.03
CA ILE A 41 -1.13 -6.92 2.63
C ILE A 41 -0.58 -6.08 3.78
N ASP A 42 -0.70 -6.58 5.01
CA ASP A 42 -0.09 -5.96 6.18
C ASP A 42 1.28 -6.61 6.41
N LEU A 43 2.35 -5.92 6.03
CA LEU A 43 3.73 -6.39 6.21
C LEU A 43 4.18 -6.06 7.64
N ARG A 44 4.41 -7.09 8.45
CA ARG A 44 5.04 -6.96 9.76
C ARG A 44 6.54 -7.20 9.58
N LEU A 45 7.33 -6.17 9.83
CA LEU A 45 8.78 -6.25 9.76
C LEU A 45 9.30 -6.63 11.15
N PRO A 46 10.36 -7.44 11.26
CA PRO A 46 10.90 -7.82 12.55
C PRO A 46 11.36 -6.57 13.30
N ASP A 47 11.02 -6.48 14.58
CA ASP A 47 11.53 -5.43 15.45
C ASP A 47 13.02 -5.71 15.69
N ASP A 48 13.91 -4.86 15.17
CA ASP A 48 15.30 -4.81 15.65
C ASP A 48 15.25 -4.28 17.10
N ASP A 49 16.15 -4.72 17.99
CA ASP A 49 16.17 -4.34 19.43
C ASP A 49 16.11 -2.81 19.66
N ASP A 50 16.49 -2.01 18.67
CA ASP A 50 16.45 -0.55 18.67
C ASP A 50 15.10 0.07 18.21
N GLY A 51 14.09 -0.76 17.91
CA GLY A 51 12.75 -0.33 17.49
C GLY A 51 12.66 0.31 16.10
N ILE A 52 13.77 0.32 15.35
CA ILE A 52 13.83 0.75 13.96
C ILE A 52 14.44 -0.42 13.21
N ALA A 53 13.57 -1.29 12.70
CA ALA A 53 13.97 -2.24 11.66
C ALA A 53 14.73 -1.44 10.58
N LYS A 54 15.99 -1.78 10.28
CA LYS A 54 16.75 -1.20 9.16
C LYS A 54 16.14 -1.68 7.85
N ILE A 55 14.95 -1.18 7.54
CA ILE A 55 14.20 -1.52 6.36
C ILE A 55 14.80 -0.74 5.21
N ASP A 56 15.30 -1.46 4.21
CA ASP A 56 15.66 -0.85 2.94
C ASP A 56 14.44 -0.08 2.41
N PRO A 57 14.52 1.25 2.23
CA PRO A 57 13.38 2.07 1.80
C PRO A 57 12.82 1.65 0.43
N LEU A 58 13.58 0.88 -0.35
CA LEU A 58 13.18 0.38 -1.67
C LEU A 58 12.64 -1.07 -1.63
N CYS A 59 12.57 -1.73 -0.46
CA CYS A 59 12.13 -3.12 -0.39
C CYS A 59 10.71 -3.32 -0.94
N ILE A 60 9.78 -2.43 -0.60
CA ILE A 60 8.40 -2.47 -1.10
C ILE A 60 8.38 -2.20 -2.60
N THR A 61 9.16 -1.24 -3.08
CA THR A 61 9.26 -0.92 -4.52
C THR A 61 9.69 -2.15 -5.31
N ARG A 62 10.81 -2.80 -4.92
CA ARG A 62 11.30 -4.01 -5.59
C ARG A 62 10.31 -5.16 -5.52
N CYS A 63 9.62 -5.32 -4.39
CA CYS A 63 8.56 -6.31 -4.23
C CYS A 63 7.42 -6.08 -5.24
N MET A 64 6.98 -4.83 -5.40
CA MET A 64 5.91 -4.47 -6.34
C MET A 64 6.35 -4.57 -7.80
N GLU A 65 7.60 -4.21 -8.11
CA GLU A 65 8.18 -4.40 -9.45
C GLU A 65 8.25 -5.88 -9.83
N SER A 66 8.75 -6.72 -8.92
CA SER A 66 8.76 -8.17 -9.13
C SER A 66 7.35 -8.72 -9.33
N LEU A 67 6.37 -8.27 -8.54
CA LEU A 67 4.98 -8.69 -8.71
C LEU A 67 4.41 -8.29 -10.08
N ASP A 68 4.71 -7.09 -10.56
CA ASP A 68 4.29 -6.63 -11.89
C ASP A 68 4.91 -7.49 -13.01
N GLU A 69 6.18 -7.87 -12.89
CA GLU A 69 6.84 -8.79 -13.82
C GLU A 69 6.19 -10.17 -13.84
N HIS A 70 5.83 -10.72 -12.68
CA HIS A 70 5.10 -11.99 -12.59
C HIS A 70 3.73 -11.91 -13.28
N LEU A 71 3.01 -10.79 -13.11
CA LEU A 71 1.73 -10.57 -13.79
C LEU A 71 1.88 -10.50 -15.31
N LYS A 72 2.90 -9.79 -15.81
CA LYS A 72 3.22 -9.73 -17.24
C LYS A 72 3.58 -11.11 -17.79
N ALA A 73 4.44 -11.85 -17.09
CA ALA A 73 4.85 -13.20 -17.49
C ALA A 73 3.64 -14.16 -17.55
N ASP A 74 2.73 -14.10 -16.57
CA ASP A 74 1.52 -14.91 -16.58
C ASP A 74 0.56 -14.54 -17.72
N GLN A 75 0.41 -13.25 -18.02
CA GLN A 75 -0.35 -12.79 -19.19
C GLN A 75 0.25 -13.34 -20.49
N GLU A 76 1.57 -13.24 -20.68
CA GLU A 76 2.24 -13.77 -21.87
C GLU A 76 2.12 -15.30 -21.96
N ARG A 77 2.26 -16.01 -20.85
CA ARG A 77 2.06 -17.47 -20.80
C ARG A 77 0.64 -17.85 -21.21
N LYS A 78 -0.38 -17.13 -20.74
CA LYS A 78 -1.79 -17.36 -21.12
C LYS A 78 -2.04 -17.05 -22.59
N LYS A 79 -1.46 -15.96 -23.13
CA LYS A 79 -1.53 -15.63 -24.56
C LYS A 79 -0.93 -16.75 -25.42
N LYS A 80 0.26 -17.24 -25.06
CA LYS A 80 0.92 -18.37 -25.75
C LYS A 80 0.09 -19.67 -25.73
N ALA A 81 -0.68 -19.89 -24.66
CA ALA A 81 -1.59 -21.02 -24.55
C ALA A 81 -2.93 -20.82 -25.30
N GLY A 82 -3.08 -19.75 -26.09
CA GLY A 82 -4.31 -19.44 -26.82
C GLY A 82 -5.49 -19.02 -25.92
N LYS A 83 -5.24 -18.72 -24.64
CA LYS A 83 -6.30 -18.31 -23.70
C LYS A 83 -6.61 -16.83 -23.87
N ARG A 84 -7.87 -16.46 -23.66
CA ARG A 84 -8.27 -15.04 -23.61
C ARG A 84 -7.59 -14.36 -22.42
N VAL A 85 -6.83 -13.31 -22.68
CA VAL A 85 -6.13 -12.51 -21.66
C VAL A 85 -6.72 -11.11 -21.65
N HIS A 86 -7.23 -10.71 -20.49
CA HIS A 86 -7.62 -9.32 -20.26
C HIS A 86 -6.39 -8.54 -19.77
N PRO A 87 -6.20 -7.29 -20.24
CA PRO A 87 -5.21 -6.40 -19.65
C PRO A 87 -5.41 -6.34 -18.13
N CYS A 88 -4.32 -6.49 -17.38
CA CYS A 88 -4.30 -6.30 -15.94
C CYS A 88 -3.17 -5.34 -15.62
N THR A 89 -3.51 -4.26 -14.91
CA THR A 89 -2.56 -3.23 -14.48
C THR A 89 -2.44 -3.28 -12.97
N LEU A 90 -1.23 -3.53 -12.45
CA LEU A 90 -0.96 -3.43 -11.02
C LEU A 90 -0.99 -1.96 -10.60
N ARG A 91 -1.77 -1.65 -9.57
CA ARG A 91 -1.81 -0.34 -8.92
C ARG A 91 -1.67 -0.57 -7.41
N TYR A 92 -0.72 0.08 -6.76
CA TYR A 92 -0.47 -0.10 -5.34
C TYR A 92 -0.31 1.24 -4.61
N VAL A 93 -0.62 1.22 -3.32
CA VAL A 93 -0.36 2.30 -2.36
C VAL A 93 0.23 1.64 -1.13
N TRP A 94 1.28 2.25 -0.57
CA TRP A 94 1.89 1.76 0.67
C TRP A 94 1.92 2.89 1.71
N VAL A 95 1.84 2.48 2.98
CA VAL A 95 1.93 3.36 4.14
C VAL A 95 2.88 2.69 5.10
N SER A 96 3.91 3.42 5.54
CA SER A 96 4.74 3.00 6.67
C SER A 96 4.31 3.78 7.91
N GLY A 97 4.06 3.05 8.99
CA GLY A 97 3.88 3.65 10.31
C GLY A 97 5.25 3.84 10.95
N VAL A 98 5.73 5.08 10.98
CA VAL A 98 6.82 5.43 11.89
C VAL A 98 6.22 5.60 13.28
N TYR A 99 6.44 4.62 14.16
CA TYR A 99 6.18 4.80 15.59
C TYR A 99 7.23 5.77 16.14
N SER A 100 6.88 7.04 16.25
CA SER A 100 7.72 8.01 16.96
C SER A 100 7.62 7.69 18.45
N LYS A 101 8.69 7.16 19.05
CA LYS A 101 8.79 7.07 20.51
C LYS A 101 8.87 8.50 21.07
N GLY A 102 7.91 8.84 21.92
CA GLY A 102 7.94 10.05 22.75
C GLY A 102 8.76 9.83 24.02
#